data_AF-A0A1M5R4M8-F1
#
_entry.id   AF-A0A1M5R4M8-F1
#
_cell.length_a   1.000
_cell.length_b   1.000
_cell.length_c   1.000
_cell.angle_alpha   90.00
_cell.angle_beta   90.00
_cell.angle_gamma   90.00
#
_symmetry.space_group_name_H-M   'P 1'
#
loop_
_entity.id
_entity.type
_entity.pdbx_description
1 polymer ?
#
loop_
_entity_poly.entity_id
_entity_poly.type
_entity_poly.pdbx_seq_one_letter_code
_entity_poly.pdbx_strand_id
1 'polypeptide(L)'
;MPGFLRLAGETKNCGLIWVLLILFLLGMRNFPFFIRTAASQEIALKTRDFKVMETEHYVIKYTDRNEDSMHIVAKTAEEAYNEVCAWFGEKPSFKPILVVYPDTASLAASLGWDRDEKAMGVYWAGTIRILAPEAYLGPEEMKAKFKKEGPLVHEFAHLMVDEITRGNYNRWLTEGIAQYVEKKITGFVFEKPFADEKIKYYKLSELSRDFDRLNQNIAYWQSLEIIEYIAQVYGEDKIFSLLRYLGQGYNLNRALQEALGIPYTAWEQELYARWENLGREV
;
A
#
# COMPACT_ATOMS: atom_id res chain seq x y z
N MET A 1 3.95 -26.27 -71.66
CA MET A 1 2.87 -26.13 -70.66
C MET A 1 3.52 -25.91 -69.30
N PRO A 2 3.31 -24.77 -68.61
CA PRO A 2 3.92 -24.52 -67.32
C PRO A 2 3.11 -25.17 -66.19
N GLY A 3 3.82 -25.79 -65.26
CA GLY A 3 3.28 -26.45 -64.07
C GLY A 3 2.86 -25.46 -62.98
N PHE A 4 1.72 -25.74 -62.36
CA PHE A 4 1.29 -25.16 -61.10
C PHE A 4 2.21 -25.62 -59.97
N LEU A 5 2.89 -24.68 -59.30
CA LEU A 5 3.43 -24.88 -57.96
C LEU A 5 2.56 -24.08 -56.97
N ARG A 6 1.75 -24.83 -56.24
CA ARG A 6 0.88 -24.35 -55.17
C ARG A 6 1.75 -24.21 -53.91
N LEU A 7 2.02 -22.99 -53.47
CA LEU A 7 2.59 -22.73 -52.14
C LEU A 7 1.52 -23.05 -51.09
N ALA A 8 1.71 -24.15 -50.38
CA ALA A 8 0.94 -24.51 -49.20
C ALA A 8 1.87 -24.47 -47.99
N GLY A 9 1.54 -23.64 -47.01
CA GLY A 9 2.01 -23.78 -45.64
C GLY A 9 2.58 -22.50 -45.04
N GLU A 10 1.76 -21.76 -44.29
CA GLU A 10 2.25 -20.94 -43.17
C GLU A 10 1.17 -20.41 -42.21
N THR A 11 -0.05 -20.94 -42.20
CA THR A 11 -1.14 -20.39 -41.37
C THR A 11 -1.35 -21.08 -40.02
N LYS A 12 -0.65 -22.19 -39.72
CA LYS A 12 -0.92 -22.99 -38.52
C LYS A 12 -0.17 -22.56 -37.25
N ASN A 13 0.92 -21.79 -37.36
CA ASN A 13 1.73 -21.38 -36.19
C ASN A 13 1.36 -20.01 -35.62
N CYS A 14 0.75 -19.11 -36.41
CA CYS A 14 0.33 -17.80 -35.90
C CYS A 14 -0.76 -17.94 -34.82
N GLY A 15 -1.72 -18.84 -34.99
CA GLY A 15 -2.80 -19.04 -34.01
C GLY A 15 -2.30 -19.47 -32.64
N LEU A 16 -1.31 -20.37 -32.58
CA LEU A 16 -0.73 -20.83 -31.33
C LEU A 16 0.07 -19.73 -30.63
N ILE A 17 0.81 -18.91 -31.39
CA ILE A 17 1.54 -17.75 -30.84
C ILE A 17 0.56 -16.73 -30.24
N TRP A 18 -0.55 -16.45 -30.92
CA TRP A 18 -1.59 -15.56 -30.38
C TRP A 18 -2.25 -16.12 -29.12
N VAL A 19 -2.55 -17.42 -29.08
CA VAL A 19 -3.10 -18.07 -27.88
C VAL A 19 -2.10 -18.01 -26.72
N LEU A 20 -0.82 -18.31 -26.95
CA LEU A 20 0.23 -18.22 -25.94
C LEU A 20 0.45 -16.79 -25.46
N LEU A 21 0.40 -15.80 -26.37
CA LEU A 21 0.49 -14.39 -26.02
C LEU A 21 -0.73 -13.94 -25.19
N ILE A 22 -1.95 -14.37 -25.56
CA ILE A 22 -3.16 -14.07 -24.80
C ILE A 22 -3.08 -14.71 -23.40
N LEU A 23 -2.66 -15.97 -23.30
CA LEU A 23 -2.47 -16.66 -22.02
C LEU A 23 -1.38 -16.00 -21.17
N PHE A 24 -0.29 -15.54 -21.79
CA PHE A 24 0.77 -14.79 -21.12
C PHE A 24 0.27 -13.43 -20.61
N LEU A 25 -0.44 -12.66 -21.45
CA LEU A 25 -1.03 -11.38 -21.07
C LEU A 25 -2.11 -11.54 -19.98
N LEU A 26 -2.94 -12.59 -20.05
CA LEU A 26 -3.89 -12.96 -18.99
C LEU A 26 -3.14 -13.37 -17.71
N GLY A 27 -2.04 -14.10 -17.82
CA GLY A 27 -1.16 -14.45 -16.71
C GLY A 27 -0.57 -13.22 -16.03
N MET A 28 -0.02 -12.27 -16.78
CA MET A 28 0.49 -11.00 -16.25
C MET A 28 -0.62 -10.16 -15.60
N ARG A 29 -1.80 -10.09 -16.21
CA ARG A 29 -2.95 -9.36 -15.65
C ARG A 29 -3.45 -9.96 -14.34
N ASN A 30 -3.37 -11.28 -14.18
CA ASN A 30 -3.76 -12.00 -12.97
C ASN A 30 -2.60 -12.22 -11.99
N PHE A 31 -1.40 -11.72 -12.29
CA PHE A 31 -0.21 -11.91 -11.46
C PHE A 31 -0.41 -11.46 -10.01
N PRO A 32 -1.03 -10.29 -9.71
CA PRO A 32 -1.30 -9.87 -8.33
C PRO A 32 -2.17 -10.87 -7.56
N PHE A 33 -3.16 -11.48 -8.22
CA PHE A 33 -4.00 -12.51 -7.61
C PHE A 33 -3.19 -13.75 -7.23
N PHE A 34 -2.26 -14.20 -8.09
CA PHE A 34 -1.40 -15.34 -7.79
C PHE A 34 -0.44 -15.05 -6.63
N ILE A 35 0.17 -13.85 -6.60
CA ILE A 35 1.05 -13.43 -5.50
C ILE A 35 0.28 -13.40 -4.19
N ARG A 36 -0.91 -12.78 -4.15
CA ARG A 36 -1.77 -12.77 -2.96
C ARG A 36 -2.16 -14.17 -2.51
N THR A 37 -2.49 -15.06 -3.45
CA THR A 37 -2.83 -16.44 -3.13
C THR A 37 -1.66 -17.18 -2.50
N ALA A 38 -0.45 -17.03 -3.07
CA ALA A 38 0.77 -17.62 -2.51
C ALA A 38 1.09 -17.07 -1.12
N ALA A 39 1.03 -15.74 -0.93
CA ALA A 39 1.24 -15.10 0.36
C ALA A 39 0.23 -15.57 1.43
N SER A 40 -1.04 -15.75 1.03
CA SER A 40 -2.09 -16.26 1.93
C SER A 40 -1.81 -17.71 2.36
N GLN A 41 -1.32 -18.57 1.47
CA GLN A 41 -0.93 -19.94 1.79
C GLN A 41 0.30 -19.99 2.70
N GLU A 42 1.31 -19.16 2.43
CA GLU A 42 2.47 -19.02 3.29
C GLU A 42 2.07 -18.59 4.71
N ILE A 43 1.18 -17.60 4.81
CA ILE A 43 0.65 -17.16 6.10
C ILE A 43 -0.13 -18.28 6.77
N ALA A 44 -0.96 -19.03 6.04
CA ALA A 44 -1.66 -20.18 6.58
C ALA A 44 -0.72 -21.21 7.20
N LEU A 45 0.43 -21.48 6.57
CA LEU A 45 1.45 -22.40 7.10
C LEU A 45 2.17 -21.81 8.33
N LYS A 46 2.64 -20.56 8.24
CA LYS A 46 3.38 -19.89 9.33
C LYS A 46 2.53 -19.68 10.59
N THR A 47 1.22 -19.52 10.42
CA THR A 47 0.27 -19.25 11.50
C THR A 47 -0.68 -20.42 11.76
N ARG A 48 -0.29 -21.65 11.40
CA ARG A 48 -1.14 -22.85 11.55
C ARG A 48 -1.56 -23.12 13.01
N ASP A 49 -0.70 -22.74 13.94
CA ASP A 49 -0.88 -22.95 15.38
C ASP A 49 -1.55 -21.74 16.06
N PHE A 50 -1.98 -20.73 15.28
CA PHE A 50 -2.67 -19.54 15.80
C PHE A 50 -4.16 -19.83 15.93
N LYS A 51 -4.80 -19.21 16.93
CA LYS A 51 -6.26 -19.12 17.01
C LYS A 51 -6.80 -18.29 15.86
N VAL A 52 -8.03 -18.60 15.45
CA VAL A 52 -8.73 -17.90 14.36
C VAL A 52 -10.04 -17.33 14.91
N MET A 53 -10.24 -16.04 14.66
CA MET A 53 -11.48 -15.32 14.87
C MET A 53 -11.96 -14.76 13.54
N GLU A 54 -13.23 -14.93 13.21
CA GLU A 54 -13.82 -14.32 12.03
C GLU A 54 -14.73 -13.17 12.42
N THR A 55 -14.60 -12.06 11.72
CA THR A 55 -15.52 -10.93 11.76
C THR A 55 -16.28 -10.84 10.44
N GLU A 56 -17.06 -9.77 10.22
CA GLU A 56 -17.73 -9.55 8.93
C GLU A 56 -16.70 -9.46 7.79
N HIS A 57 -15.63 -8.68 8.00
CA HIS A 57 -14.69 -8.34 6.94
C HIS A 57 -13.30 -8.96 7.09
N TYR A 58 -12.96 -9.61 8.21
CA TYR A 58 -11.61 -10.17 8.43
C TYR A 58 -11.59 -11.62 8.88
N VAL A 59 -10.53 -12.32 8.47
CA VAL A 59 -10.05 -13.52 9.15
C VAL A 59 -8.87 -13.10 10.03
N ILE A 60 -9.08 -13.10 11.34
CA ILE A 60 -8.09 -12.64 12.32
C ILE A 60 -7.38 -13.84 12.93
N LYS A 61 -6.04 -13.83 12.90
CA LYS A 61 -5.18 -14.87 13.46
C LYS A 61 -4.34 -14.31 14.59
N TYR A 62 -4.32 -14.99 15.73
CA TYR A 62 -3.65 -14.50 16.94
C TYR A 62 -3.17 -15.65 17.83
N THR A 63 -2.32 -15.34 18.82
CA THR A 63 -1.86 -16.32 19.80
C THR A 63 -2.65 -16.21 21.11
N ASP A 64 -2.64 -17.26 21.94
CA ASP A 64 -3.31 -17.24 23.27
C ASP A 64 -2.89 -16.04 24.15
N ARG A 65 -1.68 -15.52 23.95
CA ARG A 65 -1.17 -14.35 24.69
C ARG A 65 -1.98 -13.08 24.46
N ASN A 66 -2.72 -13.01 23.36
CA ASN A 66 -3.42 -11.80 22.93
C ASN A 66 -4.95 -11.88 23.14
N GLU A 67 -5.45 -12.98 23.71
CA GLU A 67 -6.88 -13.28 23.79
C GLU A 67 -7.70 -12.16 24.47
N ASP A 68 -7.16 -11.56 25.52
CA ASP A 68 -7.84 -10.50 26.27
C ASP A 68 -8.05 -9.23 25.44
N SER A 69 -7.14 -8.88 24.53
CA SER A 69 -7.22 -7.66 23.71
C SER A 69 -7.93 -7.86 22.37
N MET A 70 -8.22 -9.11 21.99
CA MET A 70 -8.80 -9.42 20.67
C MET A 70 -10.15 -8.75 20.40
N HIS A 71 -10.97 -8.54 21.43
CA HIS A 71 -12.24 -7.83 21.26
C HIS A 71 -12.04 -6.36 20.87
N ILE A 72 -10.98 -5.71 21.36
CA ILE A 72 -10.57 -4.36 20.97
C ILE A 72 -10.02 -4.38 19.55
N VAL A 73 -9.12 -5.33 19.25
CA VAL A 73 -8.51 -5.45 17.93
C VAL A 73 -9.55 -5.68 16.84
N ALA A 74 -10.45 -6.64 17.02
CA ALA A 74 -11.50 -6.97 16.07
C ALA A 74 -12.44 -5.78 15.83
N LYS A 75 -12.85 -5.09 16.90
CA LYS A 75 -13.71 -3.90 16.79
C LYS A 75 -13.00 -2.77 16.04
N THR A 76 -11.76 -2.45 16.40
CA THR A 76 -10.99 -1.39 15.73
C THR A 76 -10.71 -1.73 14.27
N ALA A 77 -10.46 -3.00 13.93
CA ALA A 77 -10.26 -3.44 12.56
C ALA A 77 -11.51 -3.26 11.69
N GLU A 78 -12.69 -3.58 12.22
CA GLU A 78 -13.97 -3.35 11.54
C GLU A 78 -14.29 -1.86 11.38
N GLU A 79 -14.00 -1.03 12.39
CA GLU A 79 -14.14 0.42 12.28
C GLU A 79 -13.20 1.00 11.21
N ALA A 80 -11.92 0.61 11.24
CA ALA A 80 -10.93 1.03 10.24
C ALA A 80 -11.33 0.59 8.82
N TYR A 81 -11.84 -0.64 8.65
CA TYR A 81 -12.35 -1.12 7.37
C TYR A 81 -13.46 -0.20 6.83
N ASN A 82 -14.45 0.12 7.66
CA ASN A 82 -15.58 0.94 7.26
C ASN A 82 -15.16 2.37 6.93
N GLU A 83 -14.34 3.00 7.77
CA GLU A 83 -13.87 4.38 7.60
C GLU A 83 -12.99 4.52 6.35
N VAL A 84 -12.06 3.59 6.12
CA VAL A 84 -11.18 3.61 4.95
C VAL A 84 -11.94 3.25 3.66
N CYS A 85 -12.79 2.23 3.66
CA CYS A 85 -13.62 1.92 2.48
C CYS A 85 -14.53 3.10 2.11
N ALA A 86 -15.07 3.81 3.10
CA ALA A 86 -15.87 5.02 2.85
C ALA A 86 -15.03 6.13 2.21
N TRP A 87 -13.77 6.32 2.64
CA TRP A 87 -12.87 7.29 2.03
C TRP A 87 -12.50 6.92 0.58
N PHE A 88 -12.16 5.67 0.30
CA PHE A 88 -11.86 5.20 -1.06
C PHE A 88 -13.10 5.10 -1.97
N GLY A 89 -14.30 4.99 -1.39
CA GLY A 89 -15.54 4.75 -2.12
C GLY A 89 -15.65 3.34 -2.73
N GLU A 90 -14.76 2.43 -2.35
CA GLU A 90 -14.65 1.06 -2.86
C GLU A 90 -14.32 0.10 -1.71
N LYS A 91 -14.60 -1.20 -1.90
CA LYS A 91 -14.30 -2.27 -0.92
C LYS A 91 -13.34 -3.28 -1.55
N PRO A 92 -12.46 -3.94 -0.76
CA PRO A 92 -11.62 -5.01 -1.29
C PRO A 92 -12.48 -6.17 -1.82
N SER A 93 -12.00 -6.86 -2.86
CA SER A 93 -12.73 -7.98 -3.47
C SER A 93 -12.66 -9.29 -2.68
N PHE A 94 -11.99 -9.27 -1.52
CA PHE A 94 -11.71 -10.42 -0.69
C PHE A 94 -11.76 -10.03 0.79
N LYS A 95 -11.88 -11.04 1.66
CA LYS A 95 -11.83 -10.90 3.13
C LYS A 95 -10.35 -10.89 3.56
N PRO A 96 -9.78 -9.77 4.02
CA PRO A 96 -8.35 -9.71 4.36
C PRO A 96 -8.00 -10.58 5.56
N ILE A 97 -6.76 -11.05 5.59
CA ILE A 97 -6.21 -11.76 6.75
C ILE A 97 -5.52 -10.72 7.63
N LEU A 98 -5.93 -10.63 8.89
CA LEU A 98 -5.26 -9.85 9.92
C LEU A 98 -4.49 -10.79 10.85
N VAL A 99 -3.18 -10.64 10.97
CA VAL A 99 -2.37 -11.43 11.90
C VAL A 99 -1.87 -10.52 13.03
N VAL A 100 -2.16 -10.90 14.27
CA VAL A 100 -1.79 -10.18 15.48
C VAL A 100 -0.63 -10.91 16.15
N TYR A 101 0.50 -10.23 16.29
CA TYR A 101 1.71 -10.76 16.91
C TYR A 101 1.88 -10.23 18.33
N PRO A 102 2.32 -11.07 19.29
CA PRO A 102 2.42 -10.66 20.69
C PRO A 102 3.59 -9.73 21.00
N ASP A 103 4.62 -9.72 20.16
CA ASP A 103 5.84 -8.95 20.37
C ASP A 103 6.51 -8.59 19.03
N THR A 104 7.39 -7.57 19.07
CA THR A 104 8.11 -7.04 17.91
C THR A 104 8.99 -8.11 17.26
N ALA A 105 9.61 -8.98 18.07
CA ALA A 105 10.48 -10.04 17.58
C ALA A 105 9.71 -11.06 16.72
N SER A 106 8.50 -11.43 17.12
CA SER A 106 7.64 -12.35 16.37
C SER A 106 7.13 -11.71 15.09
N LEU A 107 6.77 -10.42 15.12
CA LEU A 107 6.37 -9.68 13.92
C LEU A 107 7.53 -9.58 12.91
N ALA A 108 8.72 -9.15 13.35
CA ALA A 108 9.91 -9.05 12.51
C ALA A 108 10.30 -10.41 11.90
N ALA A 109 10.29 -11.48 12.72
CA ALA A 109 10.58 -12.83 12.26
C ALA A 109 9.59 -13.32 11.17
N SER A 110 8.33 -12.89 11.23
CA SER A 110 7.32 -13.27 10.23
C SER A 110 7.65 -12.72 8.82
N LEU A 111 8.37 -11.60 8.77
CA LEU A 111 8.77 -10.87 7.57
C LEU A 111 10.20 -11.19 7.11
N GLY A 112 10.94 -11.99 7.90
CA GLY A 112 12.36 -12.24 7.67
C GLY A 112 13.25 -11.03 7.93
N TRP A 113 12.77 -10.08 8.73
CA TRP A 113 13.51 -8.88 9.14
C TRP A 113 14.39 -9.15 10.35
N ASP A 114 15.40 -8.30 10.53
CA ASP A 114 16.18 -8.26 11.76
C ASP A 114 15.31 -7.80 12.93
N ARG A 115 15.65 -8.25 14.15
CA ARG A 115 14.83 -8.03 15.36
C ARG A 115 14.72 -6.56 15.78
N ASP A 116 15.59 -5.70 15.26
CA ASP A 116 15.66 -4.28 15.60
C ASP A 116 14.67 -3.41 14.80
N GLU A 117 13.96 -3.99 13.83
CA GLU A 117 12.94 -3.29 13.04
C GLU A 117 11.70 -3.00 13.90
N LYS A 118 11.33 -1.71 14.05
CA LYS A 118 10.28 -1.24 14.99
C LYS A 118 8.94 -0.94 14.33
N ALA A 119 8.53 -1.74 13.36
CA ALA A 119 7.22 -1.60 12.75
C ALA A 119 6.11 -2.00 13.73
N MET A 120 5.04 -1.18 13.82
CA MET A 120 3.83 -1.54 14.57
C MET A 120 2.84 -2.31 13.71
N GLY A 121 2.88 -2.13 12.39
CA GLY A 121 2.10 -2.86 11.41
C GLY A 121 2.82 -2.96 10.08
N VAL A 122 2.42 -3.95 9.28
CA VAL A 122 2.89 -4.17 7.90
C VAL A 122 1.81 -4.82 7.06
N TYR A 123 1.46 -4.17 5.95
CA TYR A 123 0.72 -4.73 4.85
C TYR A 123 1.65 -5.46 3.87
N TRP A 124 1.28 -6.69 3.51
CA TRP A 124 1.91 -7.39 2.38
C TRP A 124 0.92 -8.36 1.74
N ALA A 125 0.68 -8.16 0.44
CA ALA A 125 -0.02 -9.07 -0.46
C ALA A 125 -1.36 -9.62 0.12
N GLY A 126 -2.26 -8.72 0.50
CA GLY A 126 -3.58 -9.05 1.05
C GLY A 126 -3.59 -9.48 2.53
N THR A 127 -2.44 -9.45 3.20
CA THR A 127 -2.32 -9.73 4.64
C THR A 127 -1.88 -8.48 5.39
N ILE A 128 -2.62 -8.10 6.42
CA ILE A 128 -2.24 -7.08 7.39
C ILE A 128 -1.64 -7.80 8.60
N ARG A 129 -0.46 -7.38 9.03
CA ARG A 129 0.20 -7.89 10.23
C ARG A 129 0.35 -6.73 11.20
N ILE A 130 -0.03 -6.91 12.46
CA ILE A 130 0.11 -5.87 13.47
C ILE A 130 0.72 -6.44 14.74
N LEU A 131 1.35 -5.56 15.50
CA LEU A 131 1.71 -5.81 16.88
C LEU A 131 0.46 -5.69 17.76
N ALA A 132 0.28 -6.61 18.71
CA ALA A 132 -0.81 -6.56 19.67
C ALA A 132 -0.72 -5.28 20.51
N PRO A 133 -1.85 -4.63 20.84
CA PRO A 133 -1.85 -3.33 21.50
C PRO A 133 -1.16 -3.37 22.87
N GLU A 134 -1.29 -4.46 23.63
CA GLU A 134 -0.65 -4.67 24.92
C GLU A 134 0.90 -4.72 24.86
N ALA A 135 1.49 -4.90 23.68
CA ALA A 135 2.93 -4.91 23.53
C ALA A 135 3.55 -3.51 23.62
N TYR A 136 2.75 -2.44 23.47
CA TYR A 136 3.21 -1.06 23.50
C TYR A 136 2.26 -0.07 24.21
N LEU A 137 1.07 -0.49 24.63
CA LEU A 137 0.10 0.31 25.38
C LEU A 137 -0.22 -0.32 26.73
N GLY A 138 -0.45 0.54 27.73
CA GLY A 138 -1.02 0.12 29.02
C GLY A 138 -2.53 -0.16 28.92
N PRO A 139 -3.12 -0.96 29.85
CA PRO A 139 -4.53 -1.35 29.81
C PRO A 139 -5.52 -0.18 29.70
N GLU A 140 -5.28 0.90 30.45
CA GLU A 140 -6.15 2.08 30.50
C GLU A 140 -6.18 2.86 29.18
N GLU A 141 -5.10 2.81 28.40
CA GLU A 141 -4.95 3.57 27.16
C GLU A 141 -5.37 2.76 25.93
N MET A 142 -5.47 1.44 26.07
CA MET A 142 -5.57 0.47 24.98
C MET A 142 -6.67 0.81 23.99
N LYS A 143 -7.90 1.05 24.45
CA LYS A 143 -9.03 1.29 23.53
C LYS A 143 -8.90 2.60 22.74
N ALA A 144 -8.51 3.69 23.40
CA ALA A 144 -8.49 5.00 22.76
C ALA A 144 -7.23 5.20 21.91
N LYS A 145 -6.04 4.86 22.45
CA LYS A 145 -4.78 4.99 21.73
C LYS A 145 -4.64 3.98 20.60
N PHE A 146 -5.11 2.73 20.76
CA PHE A 146 -5.02 1.76 19.67
C PHE A 146 -5.86 2.18 18.46
N LYS A 147 -7.05 2.75 18.67
CA LYS A 147 -7.85 3.28 17.56
C LYS A 147 -7.17 4.48 16.88
N LYS A 148 -6.57 5.38 17.67
CA LYS A 148 -6.04 6.64 17.16
C LYS A 148 -4.65 6.53 16.56
N GLU A 149 -3.77 5.78 17.21
CA GLU A 149 -2.31 5.72 16.98
C GLU A 149 -1.87 4.30 16.57
N GLY A 150 -2.82 3.35 16.49
CA GLY A 150 -2.54 2.01 16.01
C GLY A 150 -2.51 1.93 14.49
N PRO A 151 -1.86 0.90 13.93
CA PRO A 151 -1.50 0.85 12.51
C PRO A 151 -2.65 0.48 11.57
N LEU A 152 -3.83 0.14 12.09
CA LEU A 152 -4.89 -0.51 11.29
C LEU A 152 -5.39 0.34 10.13
N VAL A 153 -5.58 1.65 10.33
CA VAL A 153 -6.03 2.56 9.26
C VAL A 153 -4.96 2.69 8.19
N HIS A 154 -3.70 2.87 8.59
CA HIS A 154 -2.54 2.98 7.69
C HIS A 154 -2.36 1.70 6.85
N GLU A 155 -2.30 0.53 7.50
CA GLU A 155 -2.09 -0.74 6.79
C GLU A 155 -3.26 -1.12 5.88
N PHE A 156 -4.49 -0.79 6.29
CA PHE A 156 -5.65 -1.04 5.44
C PHE A 156 -5.71 -0.07 4.25
N ALA A 157 -5.22 1.16 4.40
CA ALA A 157 -5.04 2.08 3.26
C ALA A 157 -4.03 1.54 2.24
N HIS A 158 -2.92 0.94 2.68
CA HIS A 158 -2.00 0.23 1.78
C HIS A 158 -2.69 -0.90 1.01
N LEU A 159 -3.55 -1.69 1.68
CA LEU A 159 -4.32 -2.74 1.02
C LEU A 159 -5.21 -2.18 -0.08
N MET A 160 -5.93 -1.10 0.18
CA MET A 160 -6.79 -0.47 -0.83
C MET A 160 -5.99 0.11 -2.00
N VAL A 161 -4.84 0.73 -1.75
CA VAL A 161 -3.93 1.18 -2.81
C VAL A 161 -3.49 0.00 -3.67
N ASP A 162 -3.05 -1.11 -3.08
CA ASP A 162 -2.61 -2.30 -3.80
C ASP A 162 -3.74 -2.93 -4.64
N GLU A 163 -4.95 -3.01 -4.09
CA GLU A 163 -6.11 -3.56 -4.79
C GLU A 163 -6.53 -2.70 -6.00
N ILE A 164 -6.61 -1.38 -5.82
CA ILE A 164 -7.04 -0.44 -6.88
C ILE A 164 -5.99 -0.38 -7.99
N THR A 165 -4.71 -0.33 -7.62
CA THR A 165 -3.59 -0.21 -8.57
C THR A 165 -3.13 -1.56 -9.11
N ARG A 166 -3.61 -2.68 -8.55
CA ARG A 166 -3.18 -4.04 -8.89
C ARG A 166 -1.66 -4.23 -8.74
N GLY A 167 -1.10 -3.68 -7.67
CA GLY A 167 0.34 -3.71 -7.41
C GLY A 167 1.18 -2.70 -8.22
N ASN A 168 0.56 -1.88 -9.07
CA ASN A 168 1.29 -0.90 -9.89
C ASN A 168 1.43 0.45 -9.17
N TYR A 169 2.28 0.52 -8.15
CA TYR A 169 2.55 1.74 -7.40
C TYR A 169 4.01 1.83 -6.94
N ASN A 170 4.49 3.06 -6.72
CA ASN A 170 5.78 3.32 -6.10
C ASN A 170 5.65 3.40 -4.57
N ARG A 171 6.74 3.11 -3.85
CA ARG A 171 6.74 3.07 -2.38
C ARG A 171 6.31 4.39 -1.75
N TRP A 172 6.91 5.50 -2.17
CA TRP A 172 6.56 6.83 -1.67
C TRP A 172 5.06 7.16 -1.84
N LEU A 173 4.45 6.72 -2.93
CA LEU A 173 3.03 7.02 -3.21
C LEU A 173 2.12 6.30 -2.22
N THR A 174 2.35 5.01 -1.97
CA THR A 174 1.53 4.23 -1.04
C THR A 174 1.70 4.73 0.40
N GLU A 175 2.93 5.08 0.81
CA GLU A 175 3.18 5.66 2.14
C GLU A 175 2.56 7.04 2.32
N GLY A 176 2.61 7.89 1.29
CA GLY A 176 1.98 9.20 1.33
C GLY A 176 0.45 9.10 1.45
N ILE A 177 -0.17 8.19 0.70
CA ILE A 177 -1.63 7.99 0.73
C ILE A 177 -2.05 7.37 2.07
N ALA A 178 -1.32 6.36 2.56
CA ALA A 178 -1.64 5.73 3.84
C ALA A 178 -1.58 6.73 5.00
N GLN A 179 -0.54 7.56 5.08
CA GLN A 179 -0.44 8.64 6.07
C GLN A 179 -1.54 9.70 5.90
N TYR A 180 -1.90 10.04 4.66
CA TYR A 180 -2.96 11.02 4.40
C TYR A 180 -4.33 10.51 4.89
N VAL A 181 -4.64 9.25 4.61
CA VAL A 181 -5.87 8.59 5.06
C VAL A 181 -5.90 8.45 6.58
N GLU A 182 -4.79 8.02 7.19
CA GLU A 182 -4.64 7.93 8.64
C GLU A 182 -4.88 9.29 9.31
N LYS A 183 -4.20 10.34 8.84
CA LYS A 183 -4.41 11.71 9.31
C LYS A 183 -5.87 12.15 9.22
N LYS A 184 -6.56 11.81 8.14
CA LYS A 184 -7.97 12.21 7.92
C LYS A 184 -8.94 11.48 8.83
N ILE A 185 -8.69 10.22 9.12
CA ILE A 185 -9.60 9.35 9.88
C ILE A 185 -9.32 9.44 11.38
N THR A 186 -8.06 9.32 11.80
CA THR A 186 -7.69 9.27 13.21
C THR A 186 -7.18 10.60 13.76
N GLY A 187 -6.76 11.51 12.88
CA GLY A 187 -6.07 12.74 13.25
C GLY A 187 -4.61 12.52 13.65
N PHE A 188 -4.08 11.30 13.53
CA PHE A 188 -2.68 11.01 13.81
C PHE A 188 -1.78 11.57 12.71
N VAL A 189 -0.68 12.19 13.12
CA VAL A 189 0.35 12.71 12.22
C VAL A 189 1.68 12.47 12.91
N PHE A 190 2.64 11.90 12.19
CA PHE A 190 4.00 11.79 12.69
C PHE A 190 4.58 13.17 13.00
N GLU A 191 5.49 13.23 13.97
CA GLU A 191 6.18 14.47 14.28
C GLU A 191 6.99 14.95 13.06
N LYS A 192 6.99 16.27 12.85
CA LYS A 192 7.84 16.89 11.85
C LYS A 192 9.28 16.53 12.18
N PRO A 193 10.05 15.92 11.26
CA PRO A 193 11.39 15.45 11.57
C PRO A 193 12.43 16.58 11.64
N PHE A 194 12.00 17.84 11.72
CA PHE A 194 12.83 19.02 11.53
C PHE A 194 12.59 19.98 12.71
N ALA A 195 13.37 19.81 13.78
CA ALA A 195 13.35 20.75 14.89
C ALA A 195 14.09 22.06 14.54
N ASP A 196 15.23 22.01 13.82
CA ASP A 196 16.07 23.22 13.57
C ASP A 196 16.96 23.17 12.29
N GLU A 197 16.81 22.20 11.39
CA GLU A 197 17.73 22.01 10.24
C GLU A 197 17.15 22.50 8.90
N LYS A 198 18.04 23.02 8.03
CA LYS A 198 17.74 23.21 6.61
C LYS A 198 17.44 21.87 5.96
N ILE A 199 16.23 21.73 5.44
CA ILE A 199 15.75 20.48 4.90
C ILE A 199 16.16 20.35 3.44
N LYS A 200 16.79 19.23 3.10
CA LYS A 200 16.96 18.79 1.72
C LYS A 200 15.91 17.72 1.39
N TYR A 201 14.98 18.07 0.53
CA TYR A 201 14.01 17.15 -0.04
C TYR A 201 14.64 16.36 -1.19
N TYR A 202 14.10 15.16 -1.39
CA TYR A 202 14.52 14.29 -2.47
C TYR A 202 13.78 14.64 -3.76
N LYS A 203 14.43 14.46 -4.91
CA LYS A 203 13.71 14.51 -6.18
C LYS A 203 12.72 13.36 -6.26
N LEU A 204 11.63 13.54 -6.99
CA LEU A 204 10.64 12.47 -7.20
C LEU A 204 11.26 11.21 -7.81
N SER A 205 12.27 11.36 -8.66
CA SER A 205 13.03 10.24 -9.21
C SER A 205 13.81 9.45 -8.15
N GLU A 206 14.34 10.14 -7.13
CA GLU A 206 15.05 9.51 -6.01
C GLU A 206 14.06 8.78 -5.10
N LEU A 207 12.94 9.44 -4.73
CA LEU A 207 11.85 8.80 -3.99
C LEU A 207 11.29 7.57 -4.72
N SER A 208 11.25 7.60 -6.05
CA SER A 208 10.70 6.50 -6.85
C SER A 208 11.66 5.31 -6.98
N ARG A 209 12.98 5.53 -6.91
CA ARG A 209 13.99 4.48 -7.13
C ARG A 209 14.58 3.93 -5.84
N ASP A 210 14.85 4.80 -4.87
CA ASP A 210 15.74 4.51 -3.75
C ASP A 210 15.04 4.66 -2.39
N PHE A 211 13.71 4.73 -2.34
CA PHE A 211 12.92 5.04 -1.13
C PHE A 211 13.44 4.41 0.16
N ASP A 212 13.62 3.09 0.18
CA ASP A 212 14.04 2.33 1.38
C ASP A 212 15.50 2.61 1.81
N ARG A 213 16.29 3.28 0.97
CA ARG A 213 17.69 3.68 1.23
C ARG A 213 17.84 5.14 1.63
N LEU A 214 16.78 5.93 1.49
CA LEU A 214 16.77 7.34 1.87
C LEU A 214 16.60 7.48 3.39
N ASN A 215 16.77 8.69 3.91
CA ASN A 215 16.37 8.98 5.29
C ASN A 215 14.86 8.82 5.40
N GLN A 216 14.42 7.75 6.10
CA GLN A 216 13.01 7.37 6.16
C GLN A 216 12.13 8.48 6.75
N ASN A 217 12.60 9.19 7.77
CA ASN A 217 11.84 10.28 8.37
C ASN A 217 11.51 11.38 7.34
N ILE A 218 12.49 11.73 6.50
CA ILE A 218 12.29 12.73 5.43
C ILE A 218 11.43 12.14 4.30
N ALA A 219 11.69 10.91 3.88
CA ALA A 219 11.00 10.28 2.75
C ALA A 219 9.50 10.10 3.04
N TYR A 220 9.13 9.64 4.24
CA TYR A 220 7.73 9.50 4.65
C TYR A 220 7.06 10.87 4.78
N TRP A 221 7.71 11.83 5.45
CA TRP A 221 7.16 13.19 5.60
C TRP A 221 6.93 13.85 4.24
N GLN A 222 7.91 13.78 3.35
CA GLN A 222 7.84 14.35 2.01
C GLN A 222 6.75 13.67 1.18
N SER A 223 6.56 12.35 1.33
CA SER A 223 5.50 11.61 0.65
C SER A 223 4.11 12.12 1.04
N LEU A 224 3.86 12.35 2.34
CA LEU A 224 2.62 12.95 2.81
C LEU A 224 2.42 14.35 2.23
N GLU A 225 3.45 15.21 2.26
CA GLU A 225 3.36 16.57 1.71
C GLU A 225 3.02 16.60 0.21
N ILE A 226 3.51 15.62 -0.58
CA ILE A 226 3.17 15.50 -2.00
C ILE A 226 1.69 15.16 -2.18
N ILE A 227 1.15 14.21 -1.41
CA ILE A 227 -0.26 13.84 -1.47
C ILE A 227 -1.16 14.98 -1.00
N GLU A 228 -0.78 15.67 0.07
CA GLU A 228 -1.49 16.86 0.54
C GLU A 228 -1.49 17.97 -0.51
N TYR A 229 -0.37 18.21 -1.19
CA TYR A 229 -0.30 19.17 -2.28
C TYR A 229 -1.26 18.80 -3.42
N ILE A 230 -1.31 17.53 -3.84
CA ILE A 230 -2.26 17.06 -4.85
C ILE A 230 -3.71 17.35 -4.40
N ALA A 231 -4.07 16.95 -3.18
CA ALA A 231 -5.40 17.15 -2.64
C ALA A 231 -5.80 18.63 -2.53
N GLN A 232 -4.87 19.49 -2.08
CA GLN A 232 -5.12 20.91 -1.85
C GLN A 232 -5.24 21.72 -3.15
N VAL A 233 -4.43 21.39 -4.17
CA VAL A 233 -4.32 22.20 -5.40
C VAL A 233 -5.22 21.67 -6.51
N TYR A 234 -5.34 20.35 -6.65
CA TYR A 234 -6.07 19.72 -7.75
C TYR A 234 -7.37 19.04 -7.31
N GLY A 235 -7.56 18.82 -6.00
CA GLY A 235 -8.70 18.14 -5.42
C GLY A 235 -8.37 16.72 -4.94
N GLU A 236 -9.01 16.30 -3.85
CA GLU A 236 -8.85 14.95 -3.27
C GLU A 236 -9.25 13.85 -4.27
N ASP A 237 -10.20 14.13 -5.17
CA ASP A 237 -10.66 13.22 -6.23
C ASP A 237 -9.54 12.81 -7.21
N LYS A 238 -8.48 13.62 -7.30
CA LYS A 238 -7.32 13.34 -8.16
C LYS A 238 -6.45 12.23 -7.63
N ILE A 239 -6.45 12.00 -6.31
CA ILE A 239 -5.77 10.83 -5.73
C ILE A 239 -6.44 9.55 -6.23
N PHE A 240 -7.78 9.49 -6.22
CA PHE A 240 -8.51 8.33 -6.74
C PHE A 240 -8.31 8.16 -8.26
N SER A 241 -8.29 9.27 -9.01
CA SER A 241 -8.03 9.24 -10.45
C SER A 241 -6.64 8.69 -10.76
N LEU A 242 -5.61 9.13 -10.00
CA LEU A 242 -4.24 8.63 -10.09
C LEU A 242 -4.19 7.11 -9.85
N LEU A 243 -4.79 6.63 -8.76
CA LEU A 243 -4.83 5.19 -8.45
C LEU A 243 -5.52 4.37 -9.55
N ARG A 244 -6.61 4.88 -10.13
CA ARG A 244 -7.29 4.21 -11.25
C ARG A 244 -6.43 4.13 -12.50
N TYR A 245 -5.71 5.19 -12.87
CA TYR A 245 -4.78 5.15 -14.02
C TYR A 245 -3.62 4.18 -13.78
N LEU A 246 -3.09 4.13 -12.56
CA LEU A 246 -2.12 3.12 -12.16
C LEU A 246 -2.70 1.70 -12.30
N GLY A 247 -3.94 1.47 -11.86
CA GLY A 247 -4.64 0.18 -12.03
C GLY A 247 -4.90 -0.23 -13.49
N GLN A 248 -4.85 0.74 -14.42
CA GLN A 248 -4.90 0.51 -15.86
C GLN A 248 -3.53 0.18 -16.47
N GLY A 249 -2.46 0.18 -15.67
CA GLY A 249 -1.09 -0.14 -16.09
C GLY A 249 -0.28 1.06 -16.57
N TYR A 250 -0.72 2.29 -16.29
CA TYR A 250 0.06 3.48 -16.64
C TYR A 250 1.26 3.58 -15.70
N ASN A 251 2.41 4.03 -16.20
CA ASN A 251 3.50 4.41 -15.31
C ASN A 251 3.11 5.67 -14.52
N LEU A 252 3.80 5.91 -13.40
CA LEU A 252 3.51 7.00 -12.48
C LEU A 252 3.43 8.38 -13.15
N ASN A 253 4.41 8.72 -14.01
CA ASN A 253 4.45 10.03 -14.68
C ASN A 253 3.20 10.24 -15.56
N ARG A 254 2.84 9.22 -16.33
CA ARG A 254 1.64 9.27 -17.17
C ARG A 254 0.37 9.32 -16.31
N ALA A 255 0.30 8.52 -15.26
CA ALA A 255 -0.86 8.48 -14.38
C ALA A 255 -1.10 9.83 -13.67
N LEU A 256 -0.03 10.50 -13.23
CA LEU A 256 -0.08 11.86 -12.68
C LEU A 256 -0.54 12.88 -13.72
N GLN A 257 0.02 12.85 -14.93
CA GLN A 257 -0.40 13.75 -16.00
C GLN A 257 -1.90 13.62 -16.31
N GLU A 258 -2.40 12.39 -16.43
CA GLU A 258 -3.79 12.10 -16.79
C GLU A 258 -4.75 12.42 -15.62
N ALA A 259 -4.32 12.22 -14.37
CA ALA A 259 -5.10 12.56 -13.20
C ALA A 259 -5.19 14.08 -12.99
N LEU A 260 -4.07 14.79 -13.10
CA LEU A 260 -3.96 16.21 -12.77
C LEU A 260 -4.32 17.12 -13.95
N GLY A 261 -4.35 16.59 -15.17
CA GLY A 261 -4.70 17.35 -16.38
C GLY A 261 -3.63 18.31 -16.87
N ILE A 262 -2.39 18.18 -16.38
CA ILE A 262 -1.23 18.99 -16.78
C ILE A 262 -0.03 18.08 -17.10
N PRO A 263 0.92 18.50 -17.95
CA PRO A 263 2.12 17.72 -18.23
C PRO A 263 2.89 17.39 -16.95
N TYR A 264 3.37 16.14 -16.82
CA TYR A 264 4.14 15.71 -15.64
C TYR A 264 5.30 16.65 -15.31
N THR A 265 6.04 17.10 -16.32
CA THR A 265 7.20 17.99 -16.13
C THR A 265 6.80 19.37 -15.61
N ALA A 266 5.61 19.87 -15.97
CA ALA A 266 5.10 21.13 -15.46
C ALA A 266 4.70 20.98 -13.99
N TRP A 267 3.97 19.90 -13.66
CA TRP A 267 3.61 19.57 -12.28
C TRP A 267 4.83 19.41 -11.36
N GLU A 268 5.85 18.69 -11.83
CA GLU A 268 7.10 18.47 -11.08
C GLU A 268 7.82 19.80 -10.80
N GLN A 269 7.86 20.71 -11.78
CA GLN A 269 8.44 22.04 -11.60
C GLN A 269 7.64 22.89 -10.61
N GLU A 270 6.30 22.85 -10.68
CA GLU A 270 5.42 23.55 -9.73
C GLU A 270 5.61 23.04 -8.28
N LEU A 271 5.75 21.72 -8.11
CA LEU A 271 6.03 21.09 -6.83
C LEU A 271 7.37 21.56 -6.25
N TYR A 272 8.45 21.55 -7.06
CA TYR A 272 9.77 21.95 -6.59
C TYR A 272 9.83 23.46 -6.29
N ALA A 273 9.24 24.30 -7.13
CA ALA A 273 9.15 25.74 -6.87
C ALA A 273 8.36 26.03 -5.58
N ARG A 274 7.31 25.25 -5.28
CA ARG A 274 6.59 25.36 -4.00
C ARG A 274 7.49 25.05 -2.81
N TRP A 275 8.32 24.03 -2.90
CA TRP A 275 9.26 23.67 -1.82
C TRP A 275 10.34 24.73 -1.62
N GLU A 276 10.91 25.27 -2.70
CA GLU A 276 11.87 26.38 -2.65
C GLU A 276 11.26 27.62 -1.98
N ASN A 277 10.01 27.97 -2.32
CA ASN A 277 9.28 29.07 -1.69
C ASN A 277 9.01 28.87 -0.19
N LEU A 278 9.00 27.62 0.28
CA LEU A 278 8.91 27.25 1.70
C LEU A 278 10.28 27.16 2.38
N GLY A 279 11.36 27.58 1.69
CA GLY A 279 12.73 27.55 2.21
C GLY A 279 13.38 26.16 2.23
N ARG A 280 12.87 25.22 1.44
CA ARG A 280 13.35 23.83 1.36
C ARG A 280 14.27 23.68 0.14
N GLU A 281 15.39 23.00 0.29
CA GLU A 281 16.31 22.70 -0.81
C GLU A 281 15.89 21.37 -1.49
N VAL A 282 16.02 21.26 -2.81
CA VAL A 282 15.65 20.07 -3.61
C VAL A 282 16.84 19.59 -4.46
#